data_AF-A0A0F9PIW6-F1
#
_entry.id   AF-A0A0F9PIW6-F1
#
_cell.length_a   1.000
_cell.length_b   1.000
_cell.length_c   1.000
_cell.angle_alpha   90.00
_cell.angle_beta   90.00
_cell.angle_gamma   90.00
#
_symmetry.space_group_name_H-M   'P 1'
#
loop_
_entity.id
_entity.type
_entity.pdbx_description
1 polymer ?
#
loop_
_entity_poly.entity_id
_entity_poly.type
_entity_poly.pdbx_seq_one_letter_code
_entity_poly.pdbx_strand_id
1 'polypeptide(L)'
;RNYEMDRTVSYTRQELGRVRRVTVALAVDDMKVVNPDTGAVTYEPWTEQELQRISMLVRDAVGYSAARGDSVTVMNTAFAQEEAIEFETQGFWEQPWFWDLMKQVLAGLVILVLVLGLLRPTLKSLSGGGRRDRGDDSDSDGYGGYDDAGGNDALRQAMTPQDDLLLPGATDGYDRQLNALKGLIAEDPARVSQVMRQWVNVDD
;
A
#
# COMPACT_ATOMS: atom_id res chain seq x y z
N ARG A 1 -81.13 61.33 0.93
CA ARG A 1 -79.96 61.15 1.83
C ARG A 1 -79.03 60.19 1.13
N ASN A 2 -77.82 60.61 0.81
CA ASN A 2 -76.83 59.75 0.17
C ASN A 2 -75.98 59.13 1.27
N TYR A 3 -75.70 57.83 1.16
CA TYR A 3 -74.81 57.14 2.07
C TYR A 3 -73.64 56.61 1.26
N GLU A 4 -72.45 57.07 1.60
CA GLU A 4 -71.21 56.53 1.08
C GLU A 4 -70.91 55.27 1.89
N MET A 5 -70.92 54.12 1.22
CA MET A 5 -70.60 52.83 1.84
C MET A 5 -69.13 52.54 1.57
N ASP A 6 -68.33 52.47 2.63
CA ASP A 6 -66.92 52.12 2.52
C ASP A 6 -66.77 50.69 1.98
N ARG A 7 -66.07 50.56 0.85
CA ARG A 7 -65.76 49.27 0.22
C ARG A 7 -64.30 48.92 0.47
N THR A 8 -64.06 47.94 1.33
CA THR A 8 -62.73 47.32 1.46
C THR A 8 -62.62 46.17 0.47
N VAL A 9 -61.70 46.28 -0.50
CA VAL A 9 -61.35 45.20 -1.43
C VAL A 9 -60.02 44.62 -0.98
N SER A 10 -60.00 43.36 -0.53
CA SER A 10 -58.75 42.64 -0.26
C SER A 10 -58.37 41.77 -1.46
N TYR A 11 -57.12 41.89 -1.91
CA TYR A 11 -56.51 41.02 -2.90
C TYR A 11 -55.55 40.08 -2.19
N THR A 12 -55.90 38.79 -2.10
CA THR A 12 -55.02 37.77 -1.53
C THR A 12 -54.41 36.97 -2.67
N ARG A 13 -53.14 37.21 -2.98
CA ARG A 13 -52.37 36.41 -3.93
C ARG A 13 -51.78 35.21 -3.17
N GLN A 14 -52.26 34.00 -3.44
CA GLN A 14 -51.67 32.81 -2.83
C GLN A 14 -50.36 32.46 -3.54
N GLU A 15 -49.29 32.32 -2.76
CA GLU A 15 -47.99 31.86 -3.27
C GLU A 15 -48.07 30.37 -3.64
N LEU A 16 -47.45 30.01 -4.77
CA LEU A 16 -47.38 28.64 -5.26
C LEU A 16 -46.37 27.84 -4.41
N GLY A 17 -46.69 26.59 -4.04
CA GLY A 17 -45.77 25.71 -3.31
C GLY A 17 -46.05 25.52 -1.81
N ARG A 18 -47.29 25.68 -1.34
CA ARG A 18 -47.65 25.42 0.07
C ARG A 18 -47.62 23.92 0.40
N VAL A 19 -46.96 23.56 1.49
CA VAL A 19 -46.98 22.20 2.04
C VAL A 19 -48.40 21.84 2.50
N ARG A 20 -48.96 20.77 1.91
CA ARG A 20 -50.32 20.30 2.23
C ARG A 20 -50.35 19.37 3.44
N ARG A 21 -49.37 18.47 3.55
CA ARG A 21 -49.26 17.48 4.63
C ARG A 21 -47.81 17.00 4.74
N VAL A 22 -47.38 16.73 5.97
CA VAL A 22 -46.10 16.11 6.31
C VAL A 22 -46.35 14.79 7.04
N THR A 23 -45.66 13.74 6.62
CA THR A 23 -45.70 12.42 7.27
C THR A 23 -44.28 11.96 7.53
N VAL A 24 -43.95 11.71 8.80
CA VAL A 24 -42.60 11.32 9.23
C VAL A 24 -42.70 10.03 10.05
N ALA A 25 -41.86 9.06 9.71
CA ALA A 25 -41.65 7.85 10.49
C ALA A 25 -40.17 7.77 10.87
N LEU A 26 -39.89 7.61 12.15
CA LEU A 26 -38.55 7.51 12.71
C LEU A 26 -38.40 6.19 13.46
N ALA A 27 -37.42 5.39 13.07
CA ALA A 27 -36.97 4.23 13.81
C ALA A 27 -35.70 4.61 14.58
N VAL A 28 -35.64 4.28 15.86
CA VAL A 28 -34.51 4.59 16.75
C VAL A 28 -33.90 3.27 17.23
N ASP A 29 -32.60 3.12 17.04
CA ASP A 29 -31.85 1.95 17.52
C ASP A 29 -31.77 1.90 19.05
N ASP A 30 -31.42 0.74 19.59
CA ASP A 30 -31.19 0.53 21.01
C ASP A 30 -29.97 1.31 21.51
N MET A 31 -30.01 1.71 22.78
CA MET A 31 -28.91 2.40 23.42
C MET A 31 -27.81 1.40 23.77
N LYS A 32 -26.59 1.70 23.33
CA LYS A 32 -25.38 0.98 23.73
C LYS A 32 -25.02 1.31 25.18
N VAL A 33 -25.18 0.34 26.08
CA VAL A 33 -24.82 0.44 27.49
C VAL A 33 -23.55 -0.36 27.72
N VAL A 34 -22.51 0.28 28.23
CA VAL A 34 -21.25 -0.37 28.60
C VAL A 34 -21.22 -0.55 30.10
N ASN A 35 -21.15 -1.79 30.56
CA ASN A 35 -21.02 -2.07 31.98
C ASN A 35 -19.63 -1.61 32.46
N PRO A 36 -19.56 -0.70 33.46
CA PRO A 36 -18.29 -0.13 33.90
C PRO A 36 -17.38 -1.12 34.62
N ASP A 37 -17.92 -2.19 35.20
CA ASP A 37 -17.17 -3.18 35.98
C ASP A 37 -16.66 -4.33 35.12
N THR A 38 -17.46 -4.78 34.15
CA THR A 38 -17.15 -5.96 33.31
C THR A 38 -16.72 -5.61 31.90
N GLY A 39 -16.93 -4.36 31.46
CA GLY A 39 -16.72 -3.94 30.07
C GLY A 39 -17.70 -4.58 29.08
N ALA A 40 -18.70 -5.34 29.56
CA ALA A 40 -19.68 -5.96 28.71
C ALA A 40 -20.57 -4.89 28.06
N VAL A 41 -20.77 -5.01 26.75
CA VAL A 41 -21.67 -4.15 25.97
C VAL A 41 -23.03 -4.82 25.90
N THR A 42 -24.06 -4.13 26.38
CA THR A 42 -25.46 -4.50 26.21
C THR A 42 -26.18 -3.44 25.36
N TYR A 43 -27.28 -3.84 24.75
CA TYR A 43 -28.16 -2.96 23.99
C TYR A 43 -29.50 -2.94 24.71
N GLU A 44 -29.94 -1.75 25.10
CA GLU A 44 -31.18 -1.56 25.85
C GLU A 44 -32.12 -0.63 25.10
N PRO A 45 -33.43 -0.95 25.04
CA PRO A 45 -34.40 -0.11 24.36
C PRO A 45 -34.59 1.22 25.11
N TRP A 46 -34.96 2.26 24.36
CA TRP A 46 -35.28 3.57 24.94
C TRP A 46 -36.52 3.50 25.82
N THR A 47 -36.52 4.31 26.89
CA THR A 47 -37.72 4.42 27.72
C THR A 47 -38.84 5.17 26.98
N GLU A 48 -40.08 4.87 27.33
CA GLU A 48 -41.26 5.54 26.74
C GLU A 48 -41.21 7.07 26.91
N GLN A 49 -40.68 7.56 28.05
CA GLN A 49 -40.54 8.99 28.30
C GLN A 49 -39.53 9.65 27.35
N GLU A 50 -38.44 8.96 27.02
CA GLU A 50 -37.43 9.47 26.08
C GLU A 50 -37.95 9.44 24.64
N LEU A 51 -38.65 8.38 24.24
CA LEU A 51 -39.31 8.32 22.94
C LEU A 51 -40.33 9.45 22.76
N GLN A 52 -41.07 9.81 23.82
CA GLN A 52 -41.96 10.97 23.79
C GLN A 52 -41.20 12.29 23.64
N ARG A 53 -40.05 12.45 24.33
CA ARG A 53 -39.19 13.64 24.15
C ARG A 53 -38.66 13.74 22.73
N ILE A 54 -38.18 12.65 22.16
CA ILE A 54 -37.73 12.59 20.76
C ILE A 54 -38.88 12.94 19.82
N SER A 55 -40.07 12.38 20.04
CA SER A 55 -41.27 12.70 19.25
C SER A 55 -41.64 14.19 19.28
N MET A 56 -41.55 14.84 20.44
CA MET A 56 -41.76 16.29 20.55
C MET A 56 -40.71 17.09 19.77
N LEU A 57 -39.43 16.75 19.93
CA LEU A 57 -38.34 17.42 19.20
C LEU A 57 -38.49 17.29 17.68
N VAL A 58 -38.85 16.10 17.20
CA VAL A 58 -39.08 15.86 15.77
C VAL A 58 -40.28 16.66 15.28
N ARG A 59 -41.39 16.70 16.04
CA ARG A 59 -42.57 17.51 15.70
C ARG A 59 -42.23 18.99 15.57
N ASP A 60 -41.43 19.53 16.49
CA ASP A 60 -41.00 20.92 16.44
C ASP A 60 -40.07 21.19 15.26
N ALA A 61 -39.10 20.31 15.02
CA ALA A 61 -38.14 20.44 13.92
C ALA A 61 -38.79 20.43 12.53
N VAL A 62 -39.83 19.62 12.33
CA VAL A 62 -40.54 19.55 11.04
C VAL A 62 -41.69 20.56 10.92
N GLY A 63 -41.93 21.36 11.96
CA GLY A 63 -43.03 22.32 12.00
C GLY A 63 -44.40 21.64 11.92
N TYR A 64 -44.57 20.54 12.68
CA TYR A 64 -45.79 19.74 12.74
C TYR A 64 -47.05 20.60 12.92
N SER A 65 -48.07 20.31 12.12
CA SER A 65 -49.37 20.96 12.23
C SER A 65 -50.51 19.94 12.20
N ALA A 66 -51.22 19.83 13.32
CA ALA A 66 -52.45 19.04 13.39
C ALA A 66 -53.52 19.56 12.40
N ALA A 67 -53.56 20.87 12.15
CA ALA A 67 -54.50 21.49 11.21
C ALA A 67 -54.21 21.13 9.74
N ARG A 68 -52.94 20.87 9.39
CA ARG A 68 -52.57 20.30 8.07
C ARG A 68 -52.81 18.80 7.95
N GLY A 69 -53.11 18.13 9.07
CA GLY A 69 -53.24 16.67 9.14
C GLY A 69 -51.90 15.95 9.11
N ASP A 70 -50.85 16.57 9.67
CA ASP A 70 -49.54 15.95 9.74
C ASP A 70 -49.50 14.76 10.69
N SER A 71 -48.54 13.87 10.50
CA SER A 71 -48.35 12.68 11.34
C SER A 71 -46.86 12.43 11.58
N VAL A 72 -46.49 12.21 12.85
CA VAL A 72 -45.13 11.84 13.25
C VAL A 72 -45.22 10.58 14.12
N THR A 73 -44.54 9.53 13.70
CA THR A 73 -44.44 8.27 14.43
C THR A 73 -42.99 7.98 14.74
N VAL A 74 -42.71 7.68 16.01
CA VAL A 74 -41.38 7.28 16.47
C VAL A 74 -41.51 5.90 17.11
N MET A 75 -40.63 4.98 16.75
CA MET A 75 -40.56 3.65 17.33
C MET A 75 -39.10 3.27 17.60
N ASN A 76 -38.87 2.51 18.66
CA ASN A 76 -37.59 1.88 18.90
C ASN A 76 -37.59 0.48 18.29
N THR A 77 -36.50 0.13 17.62
CA THR A 77 -36.27 -1.21 17.07
C THR A 77 -34.77 -1.47 17.08
N ALA A 78 -34.36 -2.65 17.54
CA ALA A 78 -32.98 -3.09 17.45
C ALA A 78 -32.56 -3.17 15.99
N PHE A 79 -31.48 -2.48 15.63
CA PHE A 79 -30.89 -2.58 14.30
C PHE A 79 -30.01 -3.83 14.21
N ALA A 80 -29.71 -4.24 12.98
CA ALA A 80 -28.70 -5.27 12.78
C ALA A 80 -27.38 -4.76 13.34
N GLN A 81 -26.71 -5.60 14.14
CA GLN A 81 -25.39 -5.25 14.65
C GLN A 81 -24.46 -5.05 13.45
N GLU A 82 -23.80 -3.91 13.39
CA GLU A 82 -22.68 -3.73 12.49
C GLU A 82 -21.63 -4.77 12.87
N GLU A 83 -21.50 -5.82 12.05
CA GLU A 83 -20.31 -6.65 12.09
C GLU A 83 -19.16 -5.68 11.87
N ALA A 84 -18.32 -5.50 12.89
CA ALA A 84 -17.08 -4.79 12.73
C ALA A 84 -16.34 -5.54 11.63
N ILE A 85 -16.34 -4.96 10.42
CA ILE A 85 -15.40 -5.36 9.39
C ILE A 85 -14.07 -4.96 10.00
N GLU A 86 -13.45 -5.90 10.70
CA GLU A 86 -12.07 -5.81 11.09
C GLU A 86 -11.32 -5.64 9.76
N PHE A 87 -10.99 -4.39 9.46
CA PHE A 87 -9.98 -4.12 8.46
C PHE A 87 -8.72 -4.77 9.02
N GLU A 88 -8.46 -6.01 8.62
CA GLU A 88 -7.19 -6.66 8.86
C GLU A 88 -6.14 -5.68 8.35
N THR A 89 -5.47 -5.02 9.28
CA THR A 89 -4.38 -4.12 8.95
C THR A 89 -3.38 -4.98 8.21
N GLN A 90 -3.16 -4.69 6.92
CA GLN A 90 -2.21 -5.43 6.08
C GLN A 90 -0.95 -5.71 6.89
N GLY A 91 -0.57 -6.99 6.94
CA GLY A 91 0.60 -7.42 7.72
C GLY A 91 1.81 -6.57 7.33
N PHE A 92 2.73 -6.30 8.26
CA PHE A 92 3.86 -5.41 7.98
C PHE A 92 4.72 -5.87 6.77
N TRP A 93 4.68 -7.16 6.42
CA TRP A 93 5.33 -7.76 5.25
C TRP A 93 4.60 -7.50 3.91
N GLU A 94 3.31 -7.16 3.94
CA GLU A 94 2.52 -6.76 2.76
C GLU A 94 2.76 -5.30 2.38
N GLN A 95 3.33 -4.52 3.30
CA GLN A 95 3.59 -3.11 3.07
C GLN A 95 4.77 -2.95 2.09
N PRO A 96 4.67 -2.08 1.06
CA PRO A 96 5.69 -1.95 0.02
C PRO A 96 7.12 -1.68 0.54
N TRP A 97 7.23 -0.92 1.64
CA TRP A 97 8.52 -0.56 2.24
C TRP A 97 9.29 -1.78 2.77
N PHE A 98 8.59 -2.86 3.17
CA PHE A 98 9.24 -4.04 3.74
C PHE A 98 10.13 -4.72 2.69
N TRP A 99 9.62 -4.88 1.47
CA TRP A 99 10.39 -5.45 0.37
C TRP A 99 11.55 -4.57 -0.08
N ASP A 100 11.38 -3.25 -0.06
CA ASP A 100 12.45 -2.32 -0.39
C ASP A 100 13.56 -2.32 0.66
N LEU A 101 13.21 -2.37 1.95
CA LEU A 101 14.16 -2.55 3.03
C LEU A 101 14.87 -3.91 2.94
N MET A 102 14.14 -4.98 2.65
CA MET A 102 14.70 -6.33 2.49
C MET A 102 15.72 -6.40 1.35
N LYS A 103 15.44 -5.76 0.20
CA LYS A 103 16.42 -5.66 -0.91
C LYS A 103 17.68 -4.92 -0.47
N GLN A 104 17.55 -3.83 0.28
CA GLN A 104 18.68 -3.06 0.78
C GLN A 104 19.53 -3.85 1.79
N VAL A 105 18.88 -4.56 2.71
CA VAL A 105 19.56 -5.46 3.67
C VAL A 105 20.29 -6.57 2.92
N LEU A 106 19.65 -7.19 1.93
CA LEU A 106 20.28 -8.24 1.13
C LEU A 106 21.47 -7.72 0.32
N ALA A 107 21.35 -6.55 -0.30
CA ALA A 107 22.45 -5.91 -1.01
C ALA A 107 23.63 -5.60 -0.07
N GLY A 108 23.35 -5.07 1.12
CA GLY A 108 24.35 -4.87 2.17
C GLY A 108 25.03 -6.17 2.61
N LEU A 109 24.25 -7.26 2.74
CA LEU A 109 24.76 -8.57 3.11
C LEU A 109 25.67 -9.16 2.01
N VAL A 110 25.31 -9.01 0.73
CA VAL A 110 26.16 -9.42 -0.39
C VAL A 110 27.49 -8.66 -0.36
N ILE A 111 27.47 -7.34 -0.17
CA ILE A 111 28.68 -6.53 -0.05
C ILE A 111 29.53 -6.98 1.16
N LEU A 112 28.90 -7.23 2.30
CA LEU A 112 29.58 -7.72 3.50
C LEU A 112 30.28 -9.06 3.24
N VAL A 113 29.60 -10.00 2.57
CA VAL A 113 30.16 -11.30 2.18
C VAL A 113 31.32 -11.11 1.21
N LEU A 114 31.25 -10.19 0.26
CA LEU A 114 32.36 -9.92 -0.66
C LEU A 114 33.56 -9.30 0.07
N VAL A 115 33.34 -8.39 1.03
CA VAL A 115 34.43 -7.79 1.81
C VAL A 115 35.09 -8.83 2.71
N LEU A 116 34.31 -9.64 3.43
CA LEU A 116 34.86 -10.68 4.30
C LEU A 116 35.44 -11.86 3.52
N GLY A 117 34.84 -12.21 2.39
CA GLY A 117 35.22 -13.35 1.56
C GLY A 117 36.38 -13.05 0.60
N LEU A 118 36.50 -11.83 0.07
CA LEU A 118 37.51 -11.48 -0.92
C LEU A 118 38.57 -10.51 -0.36
N LEU A 119 38.19 -9.46 0.35
CA LEU A 119 39.14 -8.46 0.86
C LEU A 119 40.00 -8.98 2.03
N ARG A 120 39.42 -9.72 2.99
CA ARG A 120 40.22 -10.30 4.09
C ARG A 120 41.33 -11.25 3.62
N PRO A 121 41.08 -12.24 2.74
CA PRO A 121 42.14 -13.13 2.29
C PRO A 121 43.21 -12.43 1.44
N THR A 122 42.86 -11.41 0.65
CA THR A 122 43.85 -10.64 -0.14
C THR A 122 44.73 -9.75 0.74
N LEU A 123 44.18 -9.14 1.79
CA LEU A 123 44.99 -8.38 2.75
C LEU A 123 45.89 -9.30 3.59
N LYS A 124 45.41 -10.50 3.93
CA LYS A 124 46.20 -11.52 4.65
C LYS A 124 47.28 -12.15 3.75
N SER A 125 47.03 -12.32 2.45
CA SER A 125 48.03 -12.83 1.50
C SER A 125 49.12 -11.80 1.18
N LEU A 126 48.81 -10.50 1.24
CA LEU A 126 49.79 -9.42 1.05
C LEU A 126 50.56 -9.07 2.33
N SER A 127 49.93 -9.15 3.51
CA SER A 127 50.59 -8.91 4.81
C SER A 127 51.36 -10.13 5.34
N GLY A 128 51.16 -11.32 4.78
CA GLY A 128 51.92 -12.53 5.09
C GLY A 128 53.33 -12.58 4.48
N GLY A 129 53.74 -11.56 3.72
CA GLY A 129 55.01 -11.52 2.98
C GLY A 129 56.24 -11.02 3.73
N GLY A 130 56.16 -10.66 5.02
CA GLY A 130 57.31 -10.04 5.68
C GLY A 130 57.20 -9.85 7.18
N ARG A 131 57.21 -10.94 7.95
CA ARG A 131 57.81 -11.02 9.30
C ARG A 131 57.88 -12.47 9.73
N ARG A 132 58.97 -13.14 9.34
CA ARG A 132 59.55 -14.19 10.17
C ARG A 132 60.41 -13.52 11.23
N ASP A 133 60.10 -13.87 12.47
CA ASP A 133 61.02 -14.16 13.56
C ASP A 133 61.50 -13.05 14.52
N ARG A 134 60.97 -13.15 15.75
CA ARG A 134 61.49 -12.82 17.09
C ARG A 134 60.27 -12.81 18.02
N GLY A 135 60.08 -13.67 18.99
CA GLY A 135 60.86 -14.72 19.65
C GLY A 135 60.17 -15.01 20.98
N ASP A 136 60.48 -16.17 21.58
CA ASP A 136 60.11 -16.65 22.93
C ASP A 136 58.63 -17.02 23.19
N ASP A 137 58.27 -18.10 23.89
CA ASP A 137 58.90 -19.38 24.26
C ASP A 137 57.77 -20.22 24.94
N SER A 138 57.96 -21.55 25.06
CA SER A 138 57.11 -22.55 25.78
C SER A 138 55.75 -22.90 25.10
N ASP A 139 55.34 -24.15 24.89
CA ASP A 139 55.70 -25.47 25.43
C ASP A 139 55.39 -26.58 24.40
N SER A 140 56.24 -27.63 24.37
CA SER A 140 55.89 -29.06 24.52
C SER A 140 54.53 -29.51 23.93
N ASP A 141 54.40 -30.33 22.89
CA ASP A 141 54.93 -31.68 22.74
C ASP A 141 54.87 -32.13 21.28
N GLY A 142 55.86 -32.91 20.86
CA GLY A 142 55.97 -33.44 19.52
C GLY A 142 55.18 -34.74 19.29
N TYR A 143 54.70 -34.92 18.06
CA TYR A 143 54.82 -36.17 17.31
C TYR A 143 54.76 -35.81 15.82
N GLY A 144 55.80 -36.16 15.07
CA GLY A 144 55.90 -35.91 13.63
C GLY A 144 55.73 -37.17 12.80
N GLY A 145 55.41 -36.97 11.52
CA GLY A 145 55.95 -37.80 10.44
C GLY A 145 54.97 -38.18 9.32
N TYR A 146 55.13 -37.50 8.16
CA TYR A 146 55.18 -37.98 6.74
C TYR A 146 54.07 -38.94 6.23
N ASP A 147 53.60 -38.97 4.98
CA ASP A 147 53.95 -38.38 3.66
C ASP A 147 52.78 -38.71 2.68
N ASP A 148 52.93 -38.32 1.40
CA ASP A 148 52.22 -38.79 0.17
C ASP A 148 51.05 -37.90 -0.32
N ALA A 149 51.23 -36.97 -1.28
CA ALA A 149 51.63 -37.04 -2.70
C ALA A 149 50.49 -37.33 -3.68
N GLY A 150 50.39 -36.49 -4.73
CA GLY A 150 49.80 -36.87 -6.02
C GLY A 150 48.70 -35.96 -6.57
N GLY A 151 49.03 -35.13 -7.57
CA GLY A 151 48.07 -34.76 -8.62
C GLY A 151 48.05 -33.30 -9.08
N ASN A 152 49.04 -32.83 -9.84
CA ASN A 152 48.92 -31.56 -10.56
C ASN A 152 49.62 -31.49 -11.94
N ASP A 153 49.83 -32.63 -12.61
CA ASP A 153 50.36 -32.65 -13.99
C ASP A 153 49.37 -32.17 -15.06
N ALA A 154 48.08 -32.04 -14.73
CA ALA A 154 47.05 -31.59 -15.68
C ALA A 154 47.04 -30.06 -15.92
N LEU A 155 47.64 -29.26 -15.04
CA LEU A 155 47.55 -27.79 -15.08
C LEU A 155 48.70 -27.12 -15.84
N ARG A 156 49.81 -27.83 -16.06
CA ARG A 156 51.00 -27.27 -16.74
C ARG A 156 50.86 -27.24 -18.26
N GLN A 157 49.93 -28.00 -18.84
CA GLN A 157 49.75 -28.13 -20.29
C GLN A 157 48.78 -27.10 -20.89
N ALA A 158 48.08 -26.31 -20.07
CA ALA A 158 47.13 -25.29 -20.53
C ALA A 158 47.75 -23.88 -20.69
N MET A 159 49.04 -23.71 -20.39
CA MET A 159 49.74 -22.42 -20.51
C MET A 159 50.78 -22.48 -21.64
N THR A 160 50.33 -22.21 -22.87
CA THR A 160 51.19 -21.63 -23.91
C THR A 160 50.57 -20.32 -24.37
N PRO A 161 51.36 -19.24 -24.57
CA PRO A 161 50.82 -17.93 -24.91
C PRO A 161 50.72 -17.81 -26.44
N GLN A 162 49.52 -17.56 -26.95
CA GLN A 162 49.33 -16.94 -28.26
C GLN A 162 48.51 -15.67 -28.07
N ASP A 163 49.12 -14.58 -28.49
CA ASP A 163 48.61 -13.22 -28.54
C ASP A 163 47.34 -13.11 -29.42
N ASP A 164 46.63 -12.00 -29.21
CA ASP A 164 45.51 -11.45 -30.00
C ASP A 164 44.12 -12.09 -29.85
N LEU A 165 43.36 -11.60 -28.87
CA LEU A 165 41.92 -11.38 -29.07
C LEU A 165 41.46 -10.10 -28.34
N LEU A 166 41.55 -9.00 -29.08
CA LEU A 166 41.16 -7.64 -28.68
C LEU A 166 39.66 -7.57 -28.33
N LEU A 167 39.35 -7.11 -27.12
CA LEU A 167 38.00 -6.75 -26.67
C LEU A 167 37.59 -5.39 -27.27
N PRO A 168 36.42 -5.27 -27.94
CA PRO A 168 35.92 -3.98 -28.42
C PRO A 168 35.55 -3.05 -27.26
N GLY A 169 35.98 -1.78 -27.32
CA GLY A 169 35.57 -0.75 -26.37
C GLY A 169 34.07 -0.47 -26.42
N ALA A 170 33.48 -0.18 -25.26
CA ALA A 170 32.04 -0.07 -25.01
C ALA A 170 31.27 1.01 -25.81
N THR A 171 31.94 1.78 -26.67
CA THR A 171 31.32 2.88 -27.45
C THR A 171 30.93 2.47 -28.87
N ASP A 172 31.52 1.43 -29.45
CA ASP A 172 31.24 0.99 -30.84
C ASP A 172 29.91 0.23 -31.00
N GLY A 173 29.33 -0.24 -29.89
CA GLY A 173 28.09 -1.02 -29.90
C GLY A 173 26.85 -0.17 -30.20
N TYR A 174 26.82 1.06 -29.68
CA TYR A 174 25.65 1.93 -29.77
C TYR A 174 25.45 2.47 -31.20
N ASP A 175 26.53 2.87 -31.86
CA ASP A 175 26.46 3.37 -33.24
C ASP A 175 26.10 2.26 -34.24
N ARG A 176 26.53 1.02 -34.00
CA ARG A 176 26.08 -0.14 -34.79
C ARG A 176 24.61 -0.44 -34.56
N GLN A 177 24.10 -0.33 -33.34
CA GLN A 177 22.68 -0.50 -33.04
C GLN A 177 21.84 0.58 -33.71
N LEU A 178 22.30 1.84 -33.71
CA LEU A 178 21.61 2.92 -34.41
C LEU A 178 21.59 2.73 -35.93
N ASN A 179 22.68 2.25 -36.52
CA ASN A 179 22.72 1.97 -37.96
C ASN A 179 21.90 0.72 -38.33
N ALA A 180 21.88 -0.32 -37.49
CA ALA A 180 21.01 -1.49 -37.67
C ALA A 180 19.53 -1.12 -37.57
N LEU A 181 19.17 -0.23 -36.63
CA LEU A 181 17.79 0.24 -36.46
C LEU A 181 17.35 1.10 -37.66
N LYS A 182 18.23 1.98 -38.16
CA LYS A 182 17.98 2.76 -39.38
C LYS A 182 17.81 1.86 -40.61
N GLY A 183 18.58 0.78 -40.72
CA GLY A 183 18.42 -0.23 -41.78
C GLY A 183 17.08 -0.96 -41.71
N LEU A 184 16.70 -1.43 -40.51
CA LEU A 184 15.43 -2.13 -40.28
C LEU A 184 14.19 -1.25 -40.55
N ILE A 185 14.26 0.05 -40.27
CA ILE A 185 13.19 1.01 -40.59
C ILE A 185 13.04 1.20 -42.10
N ALA A 186 14.16 1.16 -42.84
CA ALA A 186 14.14 1.28 -44.30
C ALA A 186 13.63 0.00 -44.99
N GLU A 187 13.83 -1.16 -44.37
CA GLU A 187 13.58 -2.47 -45.00
C GLU A 187 12.17 -3.02 -44.70
N ASP A 188 11.60 -2.76 -43.53
CA ASP A 188 10.23 -3.20 -43.21
C ASP A 188 9.48 -2.28 -42.21
N PRO A 189 8.97 -1.12 -42.66
CA PRO A 189 8.27 -0.16 -41.79
C PRO A 189 6.94 -0.71 -41.22
N ALA A 190 6.35 -1.72 -41.87
CA ALA A 190 5.08 -2.29 -41.44
C ALA A 190 5.21 -3.01 -40.09
N ARG A 191 6.31 -3.76 -39.87
CA ARG A 191 6.55 -4.48 -38.60
C ARG A 191 6.77 -3.53 -37.42
N VAL A 192 7.46 -2.41 -37.60
CA VAL A 192 7.69 -1.41 -36.55
C VAL A 192 6.37 -0.73 -36.14
N SER A 193 5.50 -0.46 -37.11
CA SER A 193 4.18 0.12 -36.83
C SER A 193 3.27 -0.81 -36.01
N GLN A 194 3.44 -2.13 -36.15
CA GLN A 194 2.65 -3.12 -35.43
C GLN A 194 3.01 -3.17 -33.94
N VAL A 195 4.29 -2.98 -33.62
CA VAL A 195 4.75 -2.87 -32.22
C VAL A 195 4.27 -1.56 -31.61
N MET A 196 4.37 -0.43 -32.31
CA MET A 196 3.82 0.84 -31.80
C MET A 196 2.30 0.77 -31.58
N ARG A 197 1.56 0.09 -32.48
CA ARG A 197 0.12 -0.11 -32.30
C ARG A 197 -0.20 -1.04 -31.12
N GLN A 198 0.63 -2.05 -30.87
CA GLN A 198 0.47 -2.93 -29.72
C GLN A 198 0.69 -2.21 -28.39
N TRP A 199 1.60 -1.23 -28.34
CA TRP A 199 1.83 -0.43 -27.13
C TRP A 199 0.76 0.63 -26.90
N VAL A 200 0.15 1.14 -27.96
CA VAL A 200 -0.96 2.12 -27.87
C VAL A 200 -2.30 1.47 -27.51
N ASN A 201 -2.51 0.19 -27.84
CA ASN A 201 -3.76 -0.53 -27.53
C ASN A 201 -3.77 -1.21 -26.14
N VAL A 202 -2.80 -0.93 -25.26
CA VAL A 202 -2.74 -1.51 -23.91
C VAL A 202 -3.42 -0.61 -22.85
N ASP A 203 -3.95 0.56 -23.25
CA ASP A 203 -4.59 1.52 -22.35
C ASP A 203 -6.13 1.66 -22.52
N ASP A 204 -6.84 0.61 -22.96
CA ASP A 204 -8.31 0.50 -22.88
C ASP A 204 -8.75 -0.86 -22.28
#